data_AF-A0A451BM39-F1
#
_entry.id   AF-A0A451BM39-F1
#
_cell.length_a   1.000
_cell.length_b   1.000
_cell.length_c   1.000
_cell.angle_alpha   90.00
_cell.angle_beta   90.00
_cell.angle_gamma   90.00
#
_symmetry.space_group_name_H-M   'P 1'
#
loop_
_entity.id
_entity.type
_entity.pdbx_description
1 polymer ?
#
loop_
_entity_poly.entity_id
_entity_poly.type
_entity_poly.pdbx_seq_one_letter_code
_entity_poly.pdbx_strand_id
1 'polypeptide(L)'
;MLRKVISGGQTGVDQAALRATLRVNAMVGGPATGGLAVGGWCPPGRECESGKIPAGFPLRETERDRSPWAPDIPRSLRTERNVRDSEATLIVLPGGMASDAALRDKGTRWTASCAARFGKALYFIQVHNHGAPDRIAAWIDERHIATLNVAGPSENTAPGIGESAFGTLLSGFMRVMEYSGDIERCANRTFS
;
A
#
# COMPACT_ATOMS: atom_id res chain seq x y z
N MET A 1 6.55 -14.13 2.42
CA MET A 1 7.44 -13.11 1.80
C MET A 1 6.63 -12.22 0.88
N LEU A 2 6.79 -10.89 1.05
CA LEU A 2 6.15 -9.89 0.19
C LEU A 2 6.71 -9.98 -1.24
N ARG A 3 5.81 -10.06 -2.22
CA ARG A 3 6.16 -10.15 -3.65
C ARG A 3 5.61 -8.99 -4.45
N LYS A 4 4.52 -8.38 -3.99
CA LYS A 4 3.83 -7.32 -4.72
C LYS A 4 3.24 -6.28 -3.80
N VAL A 5 3.41 -5.01 -4.18
CA VAL A 5 2.70 -3.88 -3.60
C VAL A 5 1.77 -3.29 -4.63
N ILE A 6 0.50 -3.10 -4.24
CA ILE A 6 -0.50 -2.42 -5.06
C ILE A 6 -1.07 -1.19 -4.36
N SER A 7 -1.49 -0.21 -5.14
CA SER A 7 -2.06 1.05 -4.65
C SER A 7 -2.87 1.72 -5.76
N GLY A 8 -3.72 2.69 -5.41
CA GLY A 8 -4.67 3.30 -6.35
C GLY A 8 -4.21 4.55 -7.09
N GLY A 9 -2.99 5.03 -6.82
CA GLY A 9 -2.36 6.15 -7.53
C GLY A 9 -2.87 7.56 -7.17
N GLN A 10 -3.77 7.70 -6.19
CA GLN A 10 -4.09 9.02 -5.64
C GLN A 10 -2.83 9.75 -5.13
N THR A 11 -2.85 11.08 -5.07
CA THR A 11 -1.80 11.85 -4.39
C THR A 11 -1.66 11.40 -2.92
N GLY A 12 -0.57 11.78 -2.25
CA GLY A 12 -0.32 11.37 -0.86
C GLY A 12 0.10 9.90 -0.75
N VAL A 13 -0.57 9.13 0.11
CA VAL A 13 -0.14 7.77 0.49
C VAL A 13 -0.06 6.82 -0.70
N ASP A 14 -1.04 6.88 -1.60
CA ASP A 14 -1.14 5.94 -2.71
C ASP A 14 0.12 6.03 -3.61
N GLN A 15 0.50 7.24 -4.02
CA GLN A 15 1.73 7.47 -4.80
C GLN A 15 3.01 7.25 -3.99
N ALA A 16 2.99 7.53 -2.68
CA ALA A 16 4.13 7.24 -1.80
C ALA A 16 4.46 5.74 -1.76
N ALA A 17 3.45 4.87 -1.71
CA ALA A 17 3.63 3.43 -1.76
C ALA A 17 4.24 2.95 -3.08
N LEU A 18 3.76 3.50 -4.21
CA LEU A 18 4.29 3.18 -5.53
C LEU A 18 5.75 3.65 -5.67
N ARG A 19 6.05 4.88 -5.22
CA ARG A 19 7.43 5.43 -5.19
C ARG A 19 8.36 4.60 -4.32
N ALA A 20 7.94 4.23 -3.11
CA ALA A 20 8.74 3.43 -2.19
C ALA A 20 9.10 2.07 -2.82
N THR A 21 8.12 1.40 -3.43
CA THR A 21 8.32 0.11 -4.10
C THR A 21 9.28 0.23 -5.28
N LEU A 22 9.10 1.25 -6.13
CA LEU A 22 10.02 1.53 -7.23
C LEU A 22 11.44 1.85 -6.74
N ARG A 23 11.57 2.55 -5.61
CA ARG A 23 12.87 2.87 -5.02
C ARG A 23 13.58 1.62 -4.50
N VAL A 24 12.87 0.71 -3.83
CA VAL A 24 13.40 -0.60 -3.44
C VAL A 24 13.90 -1.35 -4.67
N ASN A 25 13.09 -1.41 -5.74
CA ASN A 25 13.48 -2.07 -6.99
C ASN A 25 14.74 -1.49 -7.60
N ALA A 26 14.88 -0.17 -7.61
CA ALA A 26 16.09 0.50 -8.10
C ALA A 26 17.34 0.17 -7.27
N MET A 27 17.20 -0.17 -5.98
CA MET A 27 18.30 -0.57 -5.12
C MET A 27 18.72 -2.04 -5.33
N VAL A 28 17.76 -2.93 -5.63
CA VAL A 28 18.01 -4.39 -5.71
C VAL A 28 18.07 -4.95 -7.14
N GLY A 29 17.85 -4.12 -8.17
CA GLY A 29 17.87 -4.55 -9.58
C GLY A 29 16.52 -4.99 -10.16
N GLY A 30 15.42 -4.81 -9.40
CA GLY A 30 14.05 -5.09 -9.83
C GLY A 30 13.48 -6.42 -9.35
N PRO A 31 12.23 -6.75 -9.73
CA PRO A 31 11.52 -7.94 -9.20
C PRO A 31 12.20 -9.28 -9.50
N ALA A 32 12.95 -9.38 -10.60
CA ALA A 32 13.65 -10.61 -10.98
C ALA A 32 14.87 -10.92 -10.09
N THR A 33 15.40 -9.94 -9.38
CA THR A 33 16.59 -10.06 -8.52
C THR A 33 16.25 -9.88 -7.04
N GLY A 34 15.00 -10.18 -6.67
CA GLY A 34 14.53 -10.06 -5.30
C GLY A 34 13.94 -8.69 -4.96
N GLY A 35 13.40 -7.95 -5.94
CA GLY A 35 12.56 -6.77 -5.72
C GLY A 35 11.08 -7.10 -5.61
N LEU A 36 10.24 -6.07 -5.60
CA LEU A 36 8.79 -6.15 -5.45
C LEU A 36 8.08 -5.79 -6.75
N ALA A 37 7.15 -6.63 -7.21
CA ALA A 37 6.23 -6.22 -8.25
C ALA A 37 5.41 -5.01 -7.76
N VAL A 38 5.14 -4.06 -8.67
CA VAL A 38 4.40 -2.84 -8.36
C VAL A 38 3.22 -2.71 -9.31
N GLY A 39 2.10 -2.18 -8.83
CA GLY A 39 0.97 -1.85 -9.70
C GLY A 39 -0.28 -1.49 -8.91
N GLY A 40 -1.44 -1.88 -9.45
CA GLY A 40 -2.73 -1.66 -8.82
C GLY A 40 -3.77 -1.15 -9.81
N TRP A 41 -4.95 -0.85 -9.28
CA TRP A 41 -6.09 -0.34 -10.01
C TRP A 41 -6.23 1.16 -9.79
N CYS A 42 -6.46 1.91 -10.87
CA CYS A 42 -6.72 3.34 -10.83
C CYS A 42 -8.04 3.67 -11.52
N PRO A 43 -8.60 4.89 -11.33
CA PRO A 43 -9.82 5.32 -12.02
C PRO A 43 -9.64 5.36 -13.54
N PRO A 44 -10.74 5.35 -14.32
CA PRO A 44 -10.72 5.68 -15.74
C PRO A 44 -10.00 7.01 -15.99
N GLY A 45 -9.28 7.11 -17.10
CA GLY A 45 -8.46 8.29 -17.45
C GLY A 45 -7.21 8.47 -16.58
N ARG A 46 -6.95 7.56 -15.64
CA ARG A 46 -5.91 7.66 -14.61
C ARG A 46 -6.03 8.94 -13.79
N GLU A 47 -7.24 9.28 -13.36
CA GLU A 47 -7.48 10.51 -12.61
C GLU A 47 -6.96 10.43 -11.16
N CYS A 48 -6.41 11.54 -10.68
CA CYS A 48 -6.13 11.81 -9.28
C CYS A 48 -6.42 13.28 -8.96
N GLU A 49 -6.25 13.69 -7.70
CA GLU A 49 -6.53 15.07 -7.26
C GLU A 49 -5.63 16.14 -7.89
N SER A 50 -4.44 15.76 -8.37
CA SER A 50 -3.54 16.67 -9.12
C SER A 50 -3.74 16.58 -10.64
N GLY A 51 -4.85 16.03 -11.10
CA GLY A 51 -5.14 15.80 -12.52
C GLY A 51 -4.92 14.34 -12.91
N LYS A 52 -3.77 14.02 -13.50
CA LYS A 52 -3.47 12.67 -14.02
C LYS A 52 -2.36 11.98 -13.23
N ILE A 53 -2.56 10.71 -12.94
CA ILE A 53 -1.56 9.87 -12.27
C ILE A 53 -0.35 9.72 -13.21
N PRO A 54 0.88 9.97 -12.71
CA PRO A 54 2.11 9.85 -13.51
C PRO A 54 2.20 8.53 -14.29
N ALA A 55 2.66 8.61 -15.55
CA ALA A 55 2.75 7.47 -16.45
C ALA A 55 3.76 6.39 -15.98
N GLY A 56 4.75 6.79 -15.17
CA GLY A 56 5.73 5.86 -14.59
C GLY A 56 5.15 4.86 -13.59
N PHE A 57 3.89 5.04 -13.15
CA PHE A 57 3.23 4.06 -12.28
C PHE A 57 2.48 3.00 -13.10
N PRO A 58 2.81 1.69 -12.98
CA PRO A 58 2.20 0.62 -13.78
C PRO A 58 0.82 0.21 -13.24
N LEU A 59 -0.15 1.13 -13.36
CA LEU A 59 -1.53 0.94 -12.91
C LEU A 59 -2.44 0.56 -14.07
N ARG A 60 -3.46 -0.26 -13.78
CA ARG A 60 -4.54 -0.63 -14.69
C ARG A 60 -5.79 0.18 -14.37
N GLU A 61 -6.45 0.72 -15.38
CA GLU A 61 -7.72 1.43 -15.20
C GLU A 61 -8.85 0.45 -14.89
N THR A 62 -9.75 0.84 -13.99
CA THR A 62 -11.03 0.15 -13.83
C THR A 62 -11.99 0.50 -14.95
N GLU A 63 -12.98 -0.36 -15.20
CA GLU A 63 -13.96 -0.18 -16.28
C GLU A 63 -14.92 1.01 -16.05
N ARG A 64 -15.04 1.45 -14.79
CA ARG A 64 -15.82 2.62 -14.38
C ARG A 64 -15.21 3.18 -13.10
N ASP A 65 -15.63 4.38 -12.72
CA ASP A 65 -15.10 5.02 -11.52
C ASP A 65 -15.73 4.48 -10.22
N ARG A 66 -17.06 4.34 -10.21
CA ARG A 66 -17.83 4.04 -9.01
C ARG A 66 -18.15 2.55 -8.88
N SER A 67 -17.96 2.01 -7.68
CA SER A 67 -18.44 0.69 -7.30
C SER A 67 -19.97 0.71 -7.16
N PRO A 68 -20.68 -0.33 -7.65
CA PRO A 68 -22.11 -0.51 -7.38
C PRO A 68 -22.44 -0.61 -5.89
N TRP A 69 -21.47 -1.00 -5.04
CA TRP A 69 -21.64 -1.09 -3.59
C TRP A 69 -21.31 0.22 -2.85
N ALA A 70 -20.79 1.23 -3.56
CA ALA A 70 -20.50 2.55 -3.01
C ALA A 70 -20.61 3.64 -4.10
N PRO A 71 -21.82 3.86 -4.65
CA PRO A 71 -22.02 4.81 -5.74
C PRO A 71 -21.71 6.27 -5.35
N ASP A 72 -21.91 6.61 -4.07
CA ASP A 72 -21.71 7.97 -3.54
C ASP A 72 -20.25 8.29 -3.19
N ILE A 73 -19.33 7.33 -3.32
CA ILE A 73 -17.92 7.50 -2.97
C ILE A 73 -17.09 7.58 -4.24
N PRO A 74 -16.42 8.72 -4.50
CA PRO A 74 -15.57 8.84 -5.68
C PRO A 74 -14.45 7.82 -5.74
N ARG A 75 -14.17 7.32 -6.95
CA ARG A 75 -13.08 6.36 -7.21
C ARG A 75 -13.23 5.10 -6.36
N SER A 76 -14.46 4.70 -6.04
CA SER A 76 -14.72 3.58 -5.14
C SER A 76 -14.41 2.23 -5.78
N LEU A 77 -14.51 2.08 -7.10
CA LEU A 77 -14.24 0.80 -7.75
C LEU A 77 -12.75 0.45 -7.74
N ARG A 78 -11.86 1.42 -7.99
CA ARG A 78 -10.40 1.16 -7.92
C ARG A 78 -9.97 0.79 -6.50
N THR A 79 -10.57 1.42 -5.50
CA THR A 79 -10.37 1.08 -4.08
C THR A 79 -10.80 -0.35 -3.79
N GLU A 80 -12.02 -0.72 -4.21
CA GLU A 80 -12.56 -2.07 -4.05
C GLU A 80 -11.65 -3.12 -4.71
N ARG A 81 -11.22 -2.89 -5.96
CA ARG A 81 -10.40 -3.85 -6.69
C ARG A 81 -8.99 -3.99 -6.10
N ASN A 82 -8.40 -2.92 -5.60
CA ASN A 82 -7.12 -3.00 -4.88
C ASN A 82 -7.24 -3.82 -3.59
N VAL A 83 -8.33 -3.67 -2.83
CA VAL A 83 -8.55 -4.51 -1.64
C VAL A 83 -8.82 -5.97 -2.04
N ARG A 84 -9.65 -6.20 -3.05
CA ARG A 84 -9.98 -7.55 -3.52
C ARG A 84 -8.76 -8.32 -4.04
N ASP A 85 -7.91 -7.67 -4.82
CA ASP A 85 -6.76 -8.26 -5.50
C ASP A 85 -5.46 -8.23 -4.65
N SER A 86 -5.59 -7.97 -3.34
CA SER A 86 -4.53 -8.13 -2.34
C SER A 86 -4.94 -9.18 -1.29
N GLU A 87 -3.98 -9.59 -0.47
CA GLU A 87 -4.23 -10.46 0.69
C GLU A 87 -4.52 -9.62 1.94
N ALA A 88 -4.00 -8.41 1.98
CA ALA A 88 -4.18 -7.48 3.08
C ALA A 88 -4.07 -6.02 2.62
N THR A 89 -4.62 -5.12 3.42
CA THR A 89 -4.50 -3.67 3.22
C THR A 89 -3.83 -3.01 4.42
N LEU A 90 -2.76 -2.26 4.16
CA LEU A 90 -2.14 -1.33 5.09
C LEU A 90 -2.75 0.06 4.87
N ILE A 91 -3.41 0.61 5.89
CA ILE A 91 -3.88 1.99 5.90
C ILE A 91 -2.86 2.87 6.64
N VAL A 92 -2.22 3.78 5.91
CA VAL A 92 -1.28 4.75 6.48
C VAL A 92 -2.04 6.00 6.91
N LEU A 93 -1.81 6.44 8.14
CA LEU A 93 -2.46 7.56 8.78
C LEU A 93 -1.45 8.68 9.08
N PRO A 94 -1.88 9.96 9.10
CA PRO A 94 -1.10 11.05 9.67
C PRO A 94 -0.72 10.79 11.13
N GLY A 95 0.38 11.40 11.58
CA GLY A 95 0.82 11.32 12.97
C GLY A 95 -0.26 11.81 13.95
N GLY A 96 -0.48 11.08 15.04
CA GLY A 96 -1.49 11.42 16.05
C GLY A 96 -2.95 11.13 15.67
N MET A 97 -3.22 10.68 14.44
CA MET A 97 -4.59 10.35 14.01
C MET A 97 -4.98 8.94 14.44
N ALA A 98 -5.95 8.82 15.34
CA ALA A 98 -6.50 7.54 15.75
C ALA A 98 -7.30 6.86 14.62
N SER A 99 -7.38 5.52 14.64
CA SER A 99 -8.03 4.74 13.57
C SER A 99 -9.54 4.99 13.45
N ASP A 100 -10.22 5.22 14.57
CA ASP A 100 -11.64 5.60 14.61
C ASP A 100 -11.89 6.97 13.96
N ALA A 101 -10.99 7.93 14.20
CA ALA A 101 -11.02 9.23 13.52
C ALA A 101 -10.81 9.08 12.00
N ALA A 102 -9.87 8.22 11.59
CA ALA A 102 -9.62 7.96 10.17
C ALA A 102 -10.85 7.34 9.45
N LEU A 103 -11.63 6.50 10.13
CA LEU A 103 -12.85 5.89 9.58
C LEU A 103 -14.02 6.87 9.39
N ARG A 104 -13.87 8.15 9.79
CA ARG A 104 -14.84 9.21 9.44
C ARG A 104 -14.74 9.59 7.96
N ASP A 105 -13.55 9.51 7.37
CA ASP A 105 -13.34 9.70 5.94
C ASP A 105 -14.05 8.60 5.12
N LYS A 106 -14.75 9.01 4.06
CA LYS A 106 -15.55 8.09 3.23
C LYS A 106 -14.66 7.08 2.49
N GLY A 107 -13.51 7.52 1.97
CA GLY A 107 -12.59 6.65 1.23
C GLY A 107 -11.96 5.59 2.13
N THR A 108 -11.47 6.00 3.29
CA THR A 108 -10.85 5.13 4.30
C THR A 108 -11.87 4.13 4.85
N ARG A 109 -13.09 4.58 5.17
CA ARG A 109 -14.18 3.70 5.59
C ARG A 109 -14.57 2.71 4.50
N TRP A 110 -14.57 3.13 3.24
CA TRP A 110 -14.85 2.24 2.12
C TRP A 110 -13.78 1.16 1.97
N THR A 111 -12.50 1.52 2.06
CA THR A 111 -11.39 0.56 2.08
C THR A 111 -11.57 -0.50 3.17
N ALA A 112 -11.89 -0.07 4.41
CA ALA A 112 -12.14 -0.99 5.53
C ALA A 112 -13.38 -1.87 5.29
N SER A 113 -14.44 -1.31 4.72
CA SER A 113 -15.66 -2.05 4.36
C SER A 113 -15.39 -3.12 3.30
N CYS A 114 -14.58 -2.81 2.28
CA CYS A 114 -14.12 -3.80 1.31
C CYS A 114 -13.27 -4.89 1.95
N ALA A 115 -12.38 -4.53 2.90
CA ALA A 115 -11.53 -5.51 3.56
C ALA A 115 -12.37 -6.50 4.36
N ALA A 116 -13.36 -6.01 5.12
CA ALA A 116 -14.33 -6.85 5.80
C ALA A 116 -15.14 -7.72 4.81
N ARG A 117 -15.65 -7.12 3.73
CA ARG A 117 -16.45 -7.83 2.71
C ARG A 117 -15.70 -8.98 2.04
N PHE A 118 -14.41 -8.81 1.76
CA PHE A 118 -13.59 -9.80 1.08
C PHE A 118 -12.74 -10.67 2.03
N GLY A 119 -12.94 -10.53 3.35
CA GLY A 119 -12.18 -11.28 4.35
C GLY A 119 -10.67 -11.00 4.32
N LYS A 120 -10.27 -9.76 4.01
CA LYS A 120 -8.87 -9.35 3.90
C LYS A 120 -8.38 -8.74 5.20
N ALA A 121 -7.13 -9.03 5.56
CA ALA A 121 -6.53 -8.43 6.74
C ALA A 121 -6.37 -6.91 6.56
N LEU A 122 -6.57 -6.16 7.65
CA LEU A 122 -6.48 -4.71 7.67
C LEU A 122 -5.57 -4.29 8.81
N TYR A 123 -4.63 -3.39 8.54
CA TYR A 123 -3.74 -2.84 9.55
C TYR A 123 -3.58 -1.34 9.38
N PHE A 124 -3.66 -0.61 10.49
CA PHE A 124 -3.48 0.84 10.51
C PHE A 124 -2.12 1.19 11.08
N ILE A 125 -1.40 2.07 10.41
CA ILE A 125 -0.11 2.57 10.89
C ILE A 125 -0.05 4.09 10.76
N GLN A 126 0.43 4.76 11.80
CA GLN A 126 0.67 6.19 11.76
C GLN A 126 2.09 6.46 11.27
N VAL A 127 2.25 7.45 10.39
CA VAL A 127 3.58 7.99 10.07
C VAL A 127 4.19 8.62 11.33
N HIS A 128 5.53 8.65 11.38
CA HIS A 128 6.33 9.15 12.51
C HIS A 128 6.15 8.43 13.85
N ASN A 129 5.31 7.38 13.92
CA ASN A 129 5.28 6.53 15.10
C ASN A 129 6.59 5.75 15.21
N HIS A 130 7.17 5.72 16.41
CA HIS A 130 8.43 5.01 16.66
C HIS A 130 8.27 3.52 16.31
N GLY A 131 9.20 3.00 15.51
CA GLY A 131 9.18 1.60 15.06
C GLY A 131 8.09 1.27 14.02
N ALA A 132 7.43 2.27 13.40
CA ALA A 132 6.45 1.99 12.34
C ALA A 132 7.00 1.11 11.20
N PRO A 133 8.24 1.31 10.69
CA PRO A 133 8.85 0.40 9.71
C PRO A 133 8.95 -1.05 10.19
N ASP A 134 9.43 -1.28 11.42
CA ASP A 134 9.58 -2.61 12.02
C ASP A 134 8.22 -3.30 12.18
N ARG A 135 7.21 -2.55 12.63
CA ARG A 135 5.84 -3.05 12.79
C ARG A 135 5.18 -3.41 11.47
N ILE A 136 5.46 -2.65 10.40
CA ILE A 136 5.00 -3.00 9.04
C ILE A 136 5.63 -4.33 8.62
N ALA A 137 6.95 -4.47 8.81
CA ALA A 137 7.67 -5.67 8.41
C ALA A 137 7.21 -6.92 9.18
N ALA A 138 7.11 -6.81 10.50
CA ALA A 138 6.62 -7.88 11.36
C ALA A 138 5.20 -8.31 10.98
N TRP A 139 4.29 -7.36 10.79
CA TRP A 139 2.91 -7.67 10.41
C TRP A 139 2.81 -8.37 9.04
N ILE A 140 3.65 -7.97 8.07
CA ILE A 140 3.74 -8.62 6.76
C ILE A 140 4.23 -10.06 6.88
N ASP A 141 5.24 -10.29 7.70
CA ASP A 141 5.82 -11.61 7.90
C ASP A 141 4.88 -12.56 8.65
N GLU A 142 4.35 -12.12 9.80
CA GLU A 142 3.41 -12.88 10.65
C GLU A 142 2.15 -13.33 9.90
N ARG A 143 1.67 -12.50 8.97
CA ARG A 143 0.48 -12.77 8.15
C ARG A 143 0.81 -13.44 6.82
N HIS A 144 2.09 -13.67 6.54
CA HIS A 144 2.60 -14.21 5.28
C HIS A 144 2.07 -13.47 4.04
N ILE A 145 2.01 -12.15 4.10
CA ILE A 145 1.44 -11.30 3.04
C ILE A 145 2.40 -11.29 1.84
N ALA A 146 1.97 -11.87 0.72
CA ALA A 146 2.63 -11.83 -0.57
C ALA A 146 2.17 -10.65 -1.44
N THR A 147 0.88 -10.27 -1.39
CA THR A 147 0.36 -9.08 -2.08
C THR A 147 -0.28 -8.10 -1.11
N LEU A 148 0.37 -6.95 -0.92
CA LEU A 148 -0.07 -5.89 -0.03
C LEU A 148 -0.71 -4.74 -0.82
N ASN A 149 -1.94 -4.37 -0.46
CA ASN A 149 -2.49 -3.08 -0.83
C ASN A 149 -2.08 -2.02 0.19
N VAL A 150 -1.70 -0.83 -0.26
CA VAL A 150 -1.44 0.33 0.60
C VAL A 150 -2.40 1.45 0.24
N ALA A 151 -3.05 2.02 1.26
CA ALA A 151 -4.01 3.10 1.10
C ALA A 151 -3.85 4.14 2.22
N GLY A 152 -4.39 5.33 2.01
CA GLY A 152 -4.42 6.39 3.03
C GLY A 152 -4.94 7.71 2.43
N PRO A 153 -4.88 8.82 3.19
CA PRO A 153 -5.39 10.09 2.72
C PRO A 153 -4.57 10.64 1.55
N SER A 154 -5.23 11.51 0.78
CA SER A 154 -4.60 12.27 -0.29
C SER A 154 -3.78 13.44 0.26
N GLU A 155 -2.95 14.02 -0.60
CA GLU A 155 -2.16 15.21 -0.25
C GLU A 155 -3.04 16.42 0.09
N ASN A 156 -4.20 16.57 -0.56
CA ASN A 156 -5.13 17.66 -0.23
C ASN A 156 -5.83 17.45 1.12
N THR A 157 -6.05 16.20 1.52
CA THR A 157 -6.72 15.87 2.79
C THR A 157 -5.75 15.91 3.97
N ALA A 158 -4.49 15.53 3.74
CA ALA A 158 -3.44 15.55 4.74
C ALA A 158 -2.12 16.04 4.10
N PRO A 159 -1.89 17.37 4.04
CA PRO A 159 -0.66 17.91 3.47
C PRO A 159 0.60 17.36 4.14
N GLY A 160 1.60 17.02 3.33
CA GLY A 160 2.85 16.39 3.74
C GLY A 160 2.80 14.87 3.89
N ILE A 161 1.61 14.24 3.82
CA ILE A 161 1.48 12.80 4.05
C ILE A 161 2.26 11.98 3.02
N GLY A 162 2.38 12.45 1.78
CA GLY A 162 3.10 11.73 0.72
C GLY A 162 4.56 11.46 1.09
N GLU A 163 5.29 12.46 1.57
CA GLU A 163 6.71 12.30 1.95
C GLU A 163 6.87 11.48 3.24
N SER A 164 6.02 11.74 4.25
CA SER A 164 6.06 10.97 5.50
C SER A 164 5.75 9.49 5.30
N ALA A 165 4.76 9.18 4.44
CA ALA A 165 4.42 7.82 4.08
C ALA A 165 5.54 7.18 3.24
N PHE A 166 6.15 7.90 2.31
CA PHE A 166 7.24 7.38 1.46
C PHE A 166 8.41 6.89 2.32
N GLY A 167 8.90 7.71 3.25
CA GLY A 167 10.01 7.33 4.14
C GLY A 167 9.66 6.11 5.00
N THR A 168 8.47 6.12 5.62
CA THR A 168 8.00 5.02 6.48
C THR A 168 7.88 3.71 5.71
N LEU A 169 7.26 3.74 4.52
CA LEU A 169 7.04 2.57 3.68
C LEU A 169 8.33 2.04 3.08
N LEU A 170 9.22 2.91 2.60
CA LEU A 170 10.53 2.50 2.06
C LEU A 170 11.32 1.75 3.12
N SER A 171 11.45 2.31 4.33
CA SER A 171 12.15 1.66 5.44
C SER A 171 11.48 0.35 5.88
N GLY A 172 10.14 0.27 5.84
CA GLY A 172 9.40 -0.94 6.17
C GLY A 172 9.60 -2.04 5.13
N PHE A 173 9.53 -1.71 3.84
CA PHE A 173 9.76 -2.67 2.77
C PHE A 173 11.19 -3.18 2.75
N MET A 174 12.20 -2.32 2.95
CA MET A 174 13.59 -2.77 3.06
C MET A 174 13.79 -3.80 4.17
N ARG A 175 13.20 -3.60 5.35
CA ARG A 175 13.25 -4.56 6.46
C ARG A 175 12.65 -5.92 6.09
N VAL A 176 11.50 -5.93 5.40
CA VAL A 176 10.89 -7.18 4.92
C VAL A 176 11.87 -7.96 4.03
N MET A 177 12.60 -7.26 3.17
CA MET A 177 13.57 -7.89 2.27
C MET A 177 14.81 -8.39 3.02
N GLU A 178 15.29 -7.64 4.02
CA GLU A 178 16.39 -8.05 4.90
C GLU A 178 16.04 -9.31 5.71
N TYR A 179 14.87 -9.34 6.37
CA TYR A 179 14.39 -10.51 7.11
C TYR A 179 14.28 -11.75 6.22
N SER A 180 13.83 -11.58 4.97
CA SER A 180 13.70 -12.69 4.02
C SER A 180 15.08 -13.24 3.61
N GLY A 181 16.07 -12.37 3.41
CA GLY A 181 17.44 -12.76 3.10
C GLY A 181 18.15 -13.48 4.25
N ASP A 182 17.89 -13.08 5.50
CA ASP A 182 18.44 -13.74 6.68
C ASP A 182 17.85 -15.15 6.89
N ILE A 183 16.54 -15.33 6.63
CA ILE A 183 15.90 -16.65 6.69
C ILE A 183 16.49 -17.59 5.63
N GLU A 184 16.62 -17.15 4.37
CA GLU A 184 17.23 -17.96 3.30
C GLU A 184 18.69 -18.32 3.62
N ARG A 185 19.46 -17.38 4.18
CA ARG A 185 20.86 -17.60 4.56
C ARG A 185 21.02 -18.53 5.78
N CYS A 186 20.07 -18.53 6.71
CA CYS A 186 20.03 -19.48 7.82
C CYS A 186 19.60 -20.87 7.33
N ALA A 187 18.56 -20.97 6.51
CA ALA A 187 18.11 -22.23 5.92
C ALA A 187 19.22 -22.93 5.12
N ASN A 188 19.99 -22.18 4.34
CA ASN A 188 21.12 -22.72 3.56
C ASN A 188 22.34 -23.12 4.39
N ARG A 189 22.45 -22.70 5.66
CA ARG A 189 23.54 -23.09 6.58
C ARG A 189 23.24 -24.36 7.38
N THR A 190 21.99 -24.78 7.46
CA THR A 190 21.59 -26.00 8.20
C THR A 190 21.69 -27.27 7.33
N PHE A 191 21.95 -27.13 6.03
CA PHE A 191 22.07 -28.23 5.07
C PHE A 191 23.50 -28.41 4.50
N SER A 192 24.51 -27.82 5.13
CA SER A 192 25.93 -27.95 4.78
C SER A 192 26.72 -28.57 5.93
#